data_AF-A0A7S0VIQ2-F1
#
_entry.id   AF-A0A7S0VIQ2-F1
#
_cell.length_a   1.000
_cell.length_b   1.000
_cell.length_c   1.000
_cell.angle_alpha   90.00
_cell.angle_beta   90.00
_cell.angle_gamma   90.00
#
_symmetry.space_group_name_H-M   'P 1'
#
loop_
_entity.id
_entity.type
_entity.pdbx_description
1 polymer ?
#
loop_
_entity_poly.entity_id
_entity_poly.type
_entity_poly.pdbx_seq_one_letter_code
_entity_poly.pdbx_strand_id
1 'polypeptide(L)'
;SSAPSSRGRGNRSTRAMDKVEPLPFFVPAGRIAVIGTILLPAAAIVALFMVRRNDLEDSIEMGGALRIALLIHAVYFSVLPLMFEAGLDISGALLDKMGLNSFGHVPANPDNLYWQMTHLAGELFFVATVTYFVMAGLSTVPRWTLIVPLAQVAYNLKNSLVWLVLYKFFSPTRSPNYMMISDFLVIFPFAVIYTLSFLGDKVKQA
;
A
#
# COMPACT_ATOMS: atom_id res chain seq x y z
N SER A 1 -51.45 55.41 -3.59
CA SER A 1 -51.78 54.03 -4.01
C SER A 1 -51.05 53.75 -5.31
N SER A 2 -50.21 52.73 -5.49
CA SER A 2 -50.04 51.45 -4.79
C SER A 2 -48.60 50.94 -5.00
N ALA A 3 -48.16 50.13 -4.04
CA ALA A 3 -46.81 49.63 -3.77
C ALA A 3 -46.20 48.72 -4.86
N PRO A 4 -44.87 48.43 -4.80
CA PRO A 4 -44.16 47.58 -5.76
C PRO A 4 -44.37 46.09 -5.46
N SER A 5 -44.56 45.28 -6.50
CA SER A 5 -44.69 43.82 -6.36
C SER A 5 -43.32 43.16 -6.18
N SER A 6 -43.29 42.29 -5.18
CA SER A 6 -42.13 41.62 -4.64
C SER A 6 -41.79 40.33 -5.38
N ARG A 7 -40.48 40.15 -5.64
CA ARG A 7 -39.71 38.90 -5.42
C ARG A 7 -40.34 37.58 -5.88
N GLY A 8 -39.98 37.15 -7.09
CA GLY A 8 -39.92 35.72 -7.44
C GLY A 8 -38.65 35.09 -6.84
N ARG A 9 -38.78 34.56 -5.62
CA ARG A 9 -37.72 33.85 -4.88
C ARG A 9 -37.36 32.53 -5.57
N GLY A 10 -36.06 32.21 -5.50
CA GLY A 10 -35.39 31.15 -6.23
C GLY A 10 -35.93 29.74 -5.99
N ASN A 11 -35.99 29.00 -7.09
CA ASN A 11 -36.10 27.56 -7.09
C ASN A 11 -34.68 26.96 -7.09
N ARG A 12 -33.94 27.14 -5.99
CA ARG A 12 -32.77 26.28 -5.71
C ARG A 12 -33.33 25.00 -5.11
N SER A 13 -33.56 24.02 -5.97
CA SER A 13 -33.60 22.62 -5.60
C SER A 13 -32.24 22.26 -4.98
N THR A 14 -32.07 22.55 -3.70
CA THR A 14 -31.10 21.86 -2.86
C THR A 14 -31.63 20.45 -2.71
N ARG A 15 -31.34 19.63 -3.72
CA ARG A 15 -31.44 18.18 -3.63
C ARG A 15 -30.66 17.81 -2.38
N ALA A 16 -31.37 17.51 -1.30
CA ALA A 16 -30.79 16.91 -0.13
C ALA A 16 -30.07 15.67 -0.64
N MET A 17 -28.74 15.73 -0.71
CA MET A 17 -27.97 14.50 -0.72
C MET A 17 -28.30 13.87 0.61
N ASP A 18 -29.13 12.83 0.57
CA ASP A 18 -29.36 11.96 1.72
C ASP A 18 -27.98 11.69 2.32
N LYS A 19 -27.77 12.19 3.54
CA LYS A 19 -26.60 11.86 4.33
C LYS A 19 -26.71 10.37 4.59
N VAL A 20 -26.15 9.56 3.71
CA VAL A 20 -25.95 8.14 3.95
C VAL A 20 -25.06 8.09 5.18
N GLU A 21 -25.66 7.74 6.33
CA GLU A 21 -24.89 7.58 7.55
C GLU A 21 -23.78 6.56 7.25
N PRO A 22 -22.52 6.90 7.57
CA PRO A 22 -21.44 5.94 7.41
C PRO A 22 -21.82 4.71 8.22
N LEU A 23 -21.99 3.55 7.54
CA LEU A 23 -22.18 2.31 8.28
C LEU A 23 -21.00 2.19 9.26
N PRO A 24 -21.25 1.74 10.50
CA PRO A 24 -20.18 1.55 11.44
C PRO A 24 -19.07 0.72 10.77
N PHE A 25 -17.81 1.07 11.06
CA PHE A 25 -16.60 0.40 10.57
C PHE A 25 -16.57 -1.13 10.84
N PHE A 26 -17.61 -1.65 11.51
CA PHE A 26 -17.79 -2.99 12.01
C PHE A 26 -19.04 -3.66 11.39
N VAL A 27 -18.83 -4.35 10.27
CA VAL A 27 -19.75 -5.39 9.77
C VAL A 27 -19.08 -6.76 10.03
N PRO A 28 -19.77 -7.80 10.51
CA PRO A 28 -19.17 -9.12 10.79
C PRO A 28 -18.39 -9.73 9.62
N ALA A 29 -18.86 -9.55 8.38
CA ALA A 29 -18.12 -9.94 7.17
C ALA A 29 -16.77 -9.21 7.05
N GLY A 30 -16.70 -7.96 7.53
CA GLY A 30 -15.47 -7.19 7.64
C GLY A 30 -14.47 -7.79 8.63
N ARG A 31 -14.91 -8.43 9.73
CA ARG A 31 -13.99 -9.06 10.70
C ARG A 31 -13.23 -10.24 10.11
N ILE A 32 -13.90 -11.10 9.35
CA ILE A 32 -13.24 -12.24 8.68
C ILE A 32 -12.26 -11.72 7.64
N ALA A 33 -12.65 -10.72 6.84
CA ALA A 33 -11.77 -10.09 5.87
C ALA A 33 -10.55 -9.43 6.55
N VAL A 34 -10.74 -8.76 7.69
CA VAL A 34 -9.67 -8.16 8.50
C VAL A 34 -8.69 -9.23 8.98
N ILE A 35 -9.19 -10.31 9.57
CA ILE A 35 -8.35 -11.42 10.05
C ILE A 35 -7.58 -12.03 8.87
N GLY A 36 -8.25 -12.35 7.78
CA GLY A 36 -7.61 -12.93 6.59
C GLY A 36 -6.51 -12.04 6.01
N THR A 37 -6.75 -10.73 5.92
CA THR A 37 -5.77 -9.78 5.40
C THR A 37 -4.60 -9.54 6.37
N ILE A 38 -4.83 -9.54 7.69
CA ILE A 38 -3.76 -9.46 8.70
C ILE A 38 -2.89 -10.72 8.70
N LEU A 39 -3.50 -11.89 8.56
CA LEU A 39 -2.77 -13.16 8.57
C LEU A 39 -1.97 -13.41 7.29
N LEU A 40 -2.30 -12.74 6.18
CA LEU A 40 -1.63 -12.95 4.89
C LEU A 40 -0.11 -12.69 4.95
N PRO A 41 0.41 -11.54 5.43
CA PRO A 41 1.86 -11.35 5.56
C PRO A 41 2.51 -12.35 6.52
N ALA A 42 1.85 -12.67 7.64
CA ALA A 42 2.37 -13.63 8.62
C ALA A 42 2.48 -15.04 8.02
N ALA A 43 1.46 -15.50 7.29
CA ALA A 43 1.46 -16.78 6.61
C ALA A 43 2.54 -16.84 5.52
N ALA A 44 2.75 -15.74 4.77
CA ALA A 44 3.83 -15.66 3.78
C ALA A 44 5.22 -15.81 4.45
N ILE A 45 5.47 -15.12 5.57
CA ILE A 45 6.73 -15.24 6.32
C ILE A 45 6.95 -16.67 6.82
N VAL A 46 5.93 -17.28 7.43
CA VAL A 46 6.00 -18.66 7.92
C VAL A 46 6.29 -19.62 6.76
N ALA A 47 5.64 -19.45 5.61
CA ALA A 47 5.88 -20.28 4.43
C ALA A 47 7.33 -20.14 3.93
N LEU A 48 7.84 -18.92 3.81
CA LEU A 48 9.23 -18.66 3.39
C LEU A 48 10.24 -19.30 4.34
N PHE A 49 10.03 -19.11 5.65
CA PHE A 49 10.87 -19.74 6.68
C PHE A 49 10.85 -21.26 6.54
N MET A 50 9.67 -21.87 6.41
CA MET A 50 9.54 -23.32 6.30
C MET A 50 10.19 -23.91 5.05
N VAL A 51 10.13 -23.21 3.91
CA VAL A 51 10.72 -23.66 2.65
C VAL A 51 12.25 -23.70 2.71
N ARG A 52 12.88 -22.77 3.45
CA ARG A 52 14.35 -22.62 3.53
C ARG A 52 14.93 -22.83 4.93
N ARG A 53 14.19 -23.50 5.83
CA ARG A 53 14.52 -23.58 7.26
C ARG A 53 15.92 -24.13 7.58
N ASN A 54 16.49 -24.91 6.67
CA ASN A 54 17.78 -25.60 6.86
C ASN A 54 18.98 -24.81 6.31
N ASP A 55 18.76 -23.73 5.56
CA ASP A 55 19.80 -22.99 4.83
C ASP A 55 19.57 -21.48 4.82
N LEU A 56 18.87 -20.98 5.85
CA LEU A 56 18.66 -19.55 6.07
C LEU A 56 19.96 -18.76 6.30
N GLU A 57 21.00 -19.42 6.80
CA GLU A 57 22.33 -18.81 7.02
C GLU A 57 23.21 -18.86 5.77
N ASP A 58 22.80 -19.56 4.71
CA ASP A 58 23.56 -19.58 3.46
C ASP A 58 23.65 -18.16 2.87
N SER A 59 24.83 -17.82 2.37
CA SER A 59 25.07 -16.51 1.76
C SER A 59 24.41 -16.41 0.39
N ILE A 60 23.76 -15.27 0.15
CA ILE A 60 23.25 -14.85 -1.15
C ILE A 60 24.13 -13.74 -1.69
N GLU A 61 24.55 -13.87 -2.94
CA GLU A 61 25.27 -12.81 -3.65
C GLU A 61 24.33 -11.64 -3.97
N MET A 62 24.75 -10.45 -3.52
CA MET A 62 24.04 -9.21 -3.75
C MET A 62 24.52 -8.58 -5.06
N GLY A 63 23.96 -9.02 -6.19
CA GLY A 63 24.34 -8.55 -7.51
C GLY A 63 23.17 -8.31 -8.46
N GLY A 64 23.46 -7.71 -9.62
CA GLY A 64 22.55 -7.59 -10.76
C GLY A 64 21.15 -7.08 -10.41
N ALA A 65 20.14 -7.84 -10.84
CA ALA A 65 18.73 -7.48 -10.68
C ALA A 65 18.29 -7.35 -9.21
N LEU A 66 18.83 -8.17 -8.30
CA LEU A 66 18.47 -8.13 -6.88
C LEU A 66 18.89 -6.80 -6.23
N ARG A 67 20.13 -6.37 -6.49
CA ARG A 67 20.65 -5.09 -5.97
C ARG A 67 19.85 -3.91 -6.53
N ILE A 68 19.58 -3.91 -7.84
CA ILE A 68 18.80 -2.84 -8.48
C ILE A 68 17.39 -2.79 -7.91
N ALA A 69 16.73 -3.94 -7.75
CA ALA A 69 15.39 -4.01 -7.16
C ALA A 69 15.36 -3.45 -5.74
N LEU A 70 16.32 -3.80 -4.88
CA LEU A 70 16.42 -3.24 -3.52
C LEU A 70 16.60 -1.72 -3.53
N LEU A 71 17.48 -1.18 -4.38
CA LEU A 71 17.73 0.26 -4.46
C LEU A 71 16.48 1.03 -4.90
N ILE A 72 15.82 0.58 -5.97
CA ILE A 72 14.61 1.24 -6.48
C ILE A 72 13.49 1.15 -5.42
N HIS A 73 13.31 -0.01 -4.80
CA HIS A 73 12.31 -0.20 -3.76
C HIS A 73 12.60 0.65 -2.52
N ALA A 74 13.86 0.80 -2.12
CA ALA A 74 14.28 1.66 -1.02
C ALA A 74 13.97 3.13 -1.30
N VAL A 75 14.26 3.60 -2.52
CA VAL A 75 13.92 4.97 -2.96
C VAL A 75 12.41 5.16 -2.96
N TYR A 76 11.66 4.21 -3.53
CA TYR A 76 10.20 4.25 -3.52
C TYR A 76 9.64 4.41 -2.10
N PHE A 77 10.08 3.56 -1.16
CA PHE A 77 9.68 3.65 0.24
C PHE A 77 10.19 4.88 0.98
N SER A 78 11.29 5.51 0.56
CA SER A 78 11.76 6.76 1.15
C SER A 78 10.90 7.97 0.77
N VAL A 79 10.30 7.92 -0.44
CA VAL A 79 9.46 9.01 -0.96
C VAL A 79 8.05 8.94 -0.41
N LEU A 80 7.51 7.73 -0.16
CA LEU A 80 6.14 7.56 0.30
C LEU A 80 5.82 8.30 1.61
N PRO A 81 6.60 8.18 2.72
CA PRO A 81 6.36 8.96 3.92
C PRO A 81 6.35 10.47 3.67
N LEU A 82 7.27 10.98 2.85
CA LEU A 82 7.29 12.40 2.49
C LEU A 82 6.01 12.81 1.74
N MET A 83 5.51 11.96 0.84
CA MET A 83 4.25 12.20 0.14
C MET A 83 3.04 12.15 1.08
N PHE A 84 2.99 11.20 2.02
CA PHE A 84 1.86 11.05 2.93
C PHE A 84 1.86 12.06 4.08
N GLU A 85 3.03 12.46 4.57
CA GLU A 85 3.14 13.34 5.75
C GLU A 85 3.25 14.82 5.36
N ALA A 86 3.93 15.14 4.25
CA ALA A 86 4.19 16.51 3.83
C ALA A 86 3.58 16.88 2.47
N GLY A 87 3.05 15.90 1.73
CA GLY A 87 2.69 16.06 0.32
C GLY A 87 1.26 15.67 -0.04
N LEU A 88 0.37 15.35 0.91
CA LEU A 88 -0.99 14.90 0.61
C LEU A 88 -1.75 15.94 -0.23
N ASP A 89 -1.63 17.21 0.17
CA ASP A 89 -2.26 18.36 -0.49
C ASP A 89 -1.73 18.54 -1.91
N ILE A 90 -0.42 18.34 -2.10
CA ILE A 90 0.28 18.48 -3.38
C ILE A 90 -0.08 17.32 -4.30
N SER A 91 -0.11 16.10 -3.78
CA SER A 91 -0.45 14.89 -4.52
C SER A 91 -1.89 14.94 -5.03
N GLY A 92 -2.83 15.36 -4.17
CA GLY A 92 -4.22 15.61 -4.54
C GLY A 92 -4.34 16.69 -5.63
N ALA A 93 -3.67 17.84 -5.44
CA ALA A 93 -3.68 18.92 -6.41
C ALA A 93 -3.06 18.53 -7.77
N LEU A 94 -2.03 17.68 -7.78
CA LEU A 94 -1.40 17.20 -9.01
C LEU A 94 -2.35 16.28 -9.80
N LEU A 95 -3.00 15.34 -9.10
CA LEU A 95 -3.98 14.42 -9.70
C LEU A 95 -5.20 15.18 -10.23
N ASP A 96 -5.66 16.18 -9.48
CA ASP A 96 -6.76 17.06 -9.91
C ASP A 96 -6.39 17.87 -11.15
N LYS A 97 -5.15 18.37 -11.24
CA LYS A 97 -4.65 19.11 -12.40
C LYS A 97 -4.50 18.22 -13.64
N MET A 98 -4.25 16.93 -13.45
CA MET A 98 -4.15 15.95 -14.54
C MET A 98 -5.52 15.43 -15.00
N GLY A 99 -6.63 15.90 -14.41
CA GLY A 99 -7.97 15.38 -14.73
C GLY A 99 -8.19 13.94 -14.23
N LEU A 100 -7.32 13.47 -13.34
CA LEU A 100 -7.34 12.12 -12.76
C LEU A 100 -8.09 12.10 -11.41
N ASN A 101 -8.98 13.05 -11.19
CA ASN A 101 -9.73 13.27 -9.95
C ASN A 101 -10.58 12.03 -9.56
N SER A 102 -10.90 11.17 -10.54
CA SER A 102 -11.57 9.87 -10.35
C SER A 102 -10.63 8.71 -9.97
N PHE A 103 -9.32 8.87 -10.15
CA PHE A 103 -8.28 7.90 -9.81
C PHE A 103 -7.67 8.23 -8.44
N GLY A 104 -8.38 7.86 -7.37
CA GLY A 104 -7.79 7.82 -6.03
C GLY A 104 -7.80 9.14 -5.27
N HIS A 105 -8.93 9.88 -5.31
CA HIS A 105 -9.15 10.99 -4.38
C HIS A 105 -8.92 10.51 -2.95
N VAL A 106 -7.89 11.06 -2.30
CA VAL A 106 -7.60 10.81 -0.89
C VAL A 106 -8.57 11.66 -0.07
N PRO A 107 -9.54 11.08 0.67
CA PRO A 107 -10.51 11.87 1.40
C PRO A 107 -9.81 12.79 2.42
N ALA A 108 -10.13 14.09 2.39
CA ALA A 108 -9.57 15.08 3.30
C ALA A 108 -10.02 14.93 4.77
N ASN A 109 -10.85 13.93 5.09
CA ASN A 109 -11.39 13.72 6.43
C ASN A 109 -10.39 12.97 7.34
N PRO A 110 -10.31 13.32 8.64
CA PRO A 110 -9.40 12.69 9.60
C PRO A 110 -9.63 11.18 9.77
N ASP A 111 -10.84 10.68 9.55
CA ASP A 111 -11.14 9.24 9.57
C ASP A 111 -10.39 8.47 8.47
N ASN A 112 -10.05 9.14 7.37
CA ASN A 112 -9.22 8.58 6.32
C ASN A 112 -7.73 8.54 6.73
N LEU A 113 -7.24 9.48 7.53
CA LEU A 113 -5.88 9.40 8.07
C LEU A 113 -5.72 8.20 9.00
N TYR A 114 -6.68 7.97 9.92
CA TYR A 114 -6.67 6.78 10.77
C TYR A 114 -6.74 5.48 9.95
N TRP A 115 -7.61 5.46 8.92
CA TRP A 115 -7.71 4.33 8.00
C TRP A 115 -6.39 4.10 7.24
N GLN A 116 -5.77 5.16 6.72
CA GLN A 116 -4.48 5.09 6.05
C GLN A 116 -3.39 4.61 7.00
N MET A 117 -3.26 5.18 8.19
CA MET A 117 -2.24 4.73 9.15
C MET A 117 -2.42 3.25 9.56
N THR A 118 -3.67 2.80 9.72
CA THR A 118 -3.98 1.41 10.09
C THR A 118 -3.62 0.41 8.97
N HIS A 119 -3.68 0.83 7.71
CA HIS A 119 -3.46 -0.07 6.57
C HIS A 119 -2.09 0.11 5.92
N LEU A 120 -1.55 1.31 5.89
CA LEU A 120 -0.34 1.67 5.17
C LEU A 120 0.95 1.41 5.98
N ALA A 121 0.86 1.29 7.32
CA ALA A 121 1.98 1.01 8.23
C ALA A 121 3.27 1.79 7.88
N GLY A 122 3.14 3.10 7.66
CA GLY A 122 4.19 3.94 7.07
C GLY A 122 5.53 3.95 7.81
N GLU A 123 5.52 3.75 9.13
CA GLU A 123 6.75 3.61 9.94
C GLU A 123 7.64 2.45 9.47
N LEU A 124 7.04 1.39 8.93
CA LEU A 124 7.78 0.25 8.38
C LEU A 124 8.52 0.59 7.08
N PHE A 125 8.09 1.63 6.34
CA PHE A 125 8.76 2.05 5.11
C PHE A 125 10.16 2.59 5.39
N PHE A 126 10.33 3.42 6.43
CA PHE A 126 11.65 3.93 6.77
C PHE A 126 12.61 2.82 7.18
N VAL A 127 12.16 1.91 8.05
CA VAL A 127 12.98 0.76 8.49
C VAL A 127 13.32 -0.14 7.31
N ALA A 128 12.37 -0.41 6.42
CA ALA A 128 12.59 -1.18 5.21
C ALA A 128 13.59 -0.49 4.26
N THR A 129 13.44 0.82 4.02
CA THR A 129 14.35 1.63 3.22
C THR A 129 15.80 1.51 3.72
N VAL A 130 16.02 1.71 5.02
CA VAL A 130 17.37 1.60 5.62
C VAL A 130 17.90 0.18 5.44
N THR A 131 17.09 -0.84 5.73
CA THR A 131 17.49 -2.24 5.59
C THR A 131 17.89 -2.56 4.14
N TYR A 132 17.11 -2.11 3.16
CA TYR A 132 17.37 -2.38 1.75
C TYR A 132 18.64 -1.68 1.26
N PHE A 133 18.89 -0.44 1.68
CA PHE A 133 20.15 0.24 1.35
C PHE A 133 21.36 -0.48 1.94
N VAL A 134 21.27 -0.92 3.19
CA VAL A 134 22.35 -1.71 3.83
C VAL A 134 22.58 -3.01 3.05
N MET A 135 21.53 -3.79 2.78
CA MET A 135 21.64 -5.04 2.02
C MET A 135 22.21 -4.81 0.62
N ALA A 136 21.77 -3.77 -0.09
CA ALA A 136 22.26 -3.44 -1.43
C ALA A 136 23.73 -3.00 -1.45
N GLY A 137 24.25 -2.46 -0.35
CA GLY A 137 25.65 -2.06 -0.18
C GLY A 137 26.60 -3.21 0.14
N LEU A 138 26.10 -4.37 0.55
CA LEU A 138 26.90 -5.55 0.83
C LEU A 138 27.15 -6.38 -0.44
N SER A 139 28.25 -7.15 -0.45
CA SER A 139 28.54 -8.12 -1.52
C SER A 139 27.75 -9.42 -1.36
N THR A 140 27.55 -9.85 -0.12
CA THR A 140 26.72 -11.00 0.25
C THR A 140 25.92 -10.70 1.50
N VAL A 141 24.79 -11.41 1.67
CA VAL A 141 23.95 -11.36 2.87
C VAL A 141 23.48 -12.77 3.23
N PRO A 142 23.20 -13.09 4.50
CA PRO A 142 22.50 -14.33 4.85
C PRO A 142 21.13 -14.39 4.17
N ARG A 143 20.70 -15.57 3.72
CA ARG A 143 19.43 -15.76 3.01
C ARG A 143 18.21 -15.27 3.77
N TRP A 144 18.19 -15.41 5.09
CA TRP A 144 17.09 -14.92 5.93
C TRP A 144 16.86 -13.41 5.77
N THR A 145 17.86 -12.62 5.37
CA THR A 145 17.69 -11.18 5.18
C THR A 145 16.69 -10.86 4.07
N LEU A 146 16.54 -11.72 3.05
CA LEU A 146 15.53 -11.56 2.00
C LEU A 146 14.09 -11.80 2.49
N ILE A 147 13.89 -12.35 3.69
CA ILE A 147 12.56 -12.41 4.31
C ILE A 147 12.02 -10.99 4.54
N VAL A 148 12.88 -10.01 4.83
CA VAL A 148 12.45 -8.61 5.06
C VAL A 148 11.77 -8.01 3.81
N PRO A 149 12.42 -7.95 2.63
CA PRO A 149 11.75 -7.43 1.44
C PRO A 149 10.55 -8.26 1.00
N LEU A 150 10.57 -9.58 1.19
CA LEU A 150 9.42 -10.43 0.88
C LEU A 150 8.22 -10.20 1.82
N ALA A 151 8.47 -9.98 3.11
CA ALA A 151 7.45 -9.62 4.08
C ALA A 151 6.81 -8.27 3.73
N GLN A 152 7.61 -7.28 3.36
CA GLN A 152 7.12 -5.97 2.93
C GLN A 152 6.25 -6.06 1.67
N VAL A 153 6.68 -6.83 0.68
CA VAL A 153 5.86 -7.12 -0.51
C VAL A 153 4.54 -7.80 -0.12
N ALA A 154 4.54 -8.75 0.81
CA ALA A 154 3.32 -9.41 1.27
C ALA A 154 2.37 -8.41 1.98
N TYR A 155 2.92 -7.45 2.74
CA TYR A 155 2.16 -6.32 3.28
C TYR A 155 1.60 -5.42 2.18
N ASN A 156 2.36 -5.12 1.13
CA ASN A 156 1.86 -4.34 -0.01
C ASN A 156 0.79 -5.09 -0.81
N LEU A 157 0.87 -6.42 -0.92
CA LEU A 157 -0.20 -7.25 -1.48
C LEU A 157 -1.49 -7.10 -0.65
N LYS A 158 -1.38 -7.21 0.68
CA LYS A 158 -2.51 -6.96 1.59
C LYS A 158 -3.11 -5.57 1.33
N ASN A 159 -2.28 -4.53 1.22
CA ASN A 159 -2.76 -3.18 0.99
C ASN A 159 -3.46 -3.05 -0.36
N SER A 160 -2.85 -3.56 -1.43
CA SER A 160 -3.48 -3.63 -2.76
C SER A 160 -4.84 -4.33 -2.72
N LEU A 161 -4.95 -5.47 -2.03
CA LEU A 161 -6.23 -6.18 -1.88
C LEU A 161 -7.26 -5.37 -1.11
N VAL A 162 -6.88 -4.79 0.04
CA VAL A 162 -7.78 -3.99 0.87
C VAL A 162 -8.30 -2.77 0.10
N TRP A 163 -7.44 -2.12 -0.68
CA TRP A 163 -7.73 -0.84 -1.31
C TRP A 163 -8.36 -0.98 -2.72
N LEU A 164 -8.10 -2.07 -3.45
CA LEU A 164 -8.65 -2.29 -4.81
C LEU A 164 -9.80 -3.29 -4.86
N VAL A 165 -9.76 -4.35 -4.03
CA VAL A 165 -10.68 -5.48 -4.14
C VAL A 165 -11.68 -5.47 -2.99
N LEU A 166 -11.21 -5.27 -1.76
CA LEU A 166 -12.02 -5.33 -0.55
C LEU A 166 -12.48 -3.94 -0.09
N TYR A 167 -12.33 -2.90 -0.92
CA TYR A 167 -12.65 -1.52 -0.56
C TYR A 167 -14.07 -1.34 0.00
N LYS A 168 -15.03 -2.16 -0.42
CA LYS A 168 -16.41 -2.11 0.10
C LYS A 168 -16.51 -2.39 1.59
N PHE A 169 -15.56 -3.15 2.13
CA PHE A 169 -15.50 -3.55 3.54
C PHE A 169 -14.60 -2.64 4.36
N PHE A 170 -13.58 -2.04 3.76
CA PHE A 170 -12.53 -1.31 4.48
C PHE A 170 -12.51 0.19 4.19
N SER A 171 -12.78 0.61 2.95
CA SER A 171 -12.68 2.03 2.55
C SER A 171 -13.84 2.82 3.14
N PRO A 172 -13.58 3.95 3.84
CA PRO A 172 -14.62 4.83 4.36
C PRO A 172 -15.57 5.35 3.25
N THR A 173 -15.05 5.56 2.05
CA THR A 173 -15.83 6.04 0.89
C THR A 173 -16.46 4.91 0.07
N ARG A 174 -16.12 3.64 0.38
CA ARG A 174 -16.47 2.47 -0.43
C ARG A 174 -16.18 2.62 -1.91
N SER A 175 -15.14 3.38 -2.25
CA SER A 175 -14.59 3.47 -3.58
C SER A 175 -13.22 2.78 -3.61
N PRO A 176 -12.86 2.12 -4.72
CA PRO A 176 -11.52 1.59 -4.89
C PRO A 176 -10.51 2.75 -4.97
N ASN A 177 -9.32 2.54 -4.40
CA ASN A 177 -8.21 3.46 -4.61
C ASN A 177 -7.31 2.96 -5.74
N TYR A 178 -7.54 3.45 -6.95
CA TYR A 178 -6.81 3.05 -8.14
C TYR A 178 -5.32 3.42 -8.14
N MET A 179 -4.86 4.31 -7.25
CA MET A 179 -3.42 4.55 -7.06
C MET A 179 -2.69 3.26 -6.66
N MET A 180 -3.38 2.29 -6.06
CA MET A 180 -2.76 1.02 -5.67
C MET A 180 -2.47 0.10 -6.86
N ILE A 181 -2.99 0.41 -8.04
CA ILE A 181 -2.56 -0.27 -9.27
C ILE A 181 -1.09 0.10 -9.56
N SER A 182 -0.68 1.35 -9.35
CA SER A 182 0.71 1.74 -9.59
C SER A 182 1.65 1.09 -8.57
N ASP A 183 1.27 1.04 -7.30
CA ASP A 183 1.99 0.29 -6.27
C ASP A 183 2.12 -1.19 -6.66
N PHE A 184 1.03 -1.83 -7.09
CA PHE A 184 1.06 -3.21 -7.55
C PHE A 184 2.03 -3.40 -8.72
N LEU A 185 1.96 -2.54 -9.75
CA LEU A 185 2.81 -2.62 -10.94
C LEU A 185 4.29 -2.35 -10.66
N VAL A 186 4.61 -1.56 -9.64
CA VAL A 186 6.00 -1.25 -9.26
C VAL A 186 6.57 -2.32 -8.32
N ILE A 187 5.81 -2.72 -7.30
CA ILE A 187 6.31 -3.58 -6.22
C ILE A 187 6.32 -5.07 -6.60
N PHE A 188 5.34 -5.56 -7.36
CA PHE A 188 5.26 -7.00 -7.67
C PHE A 188 6.37 -7.51 -8.60
N PRO A 189 6.90 -6.74 -9.56
CA PRO A 189 8.12 -7.14 -10.25
C PRO A 189 9.29 -7.39 -9.28
N PHE A 190 9.42 -6.58 -8.21
CA PHE A 190 10.44 -6.80 -7.19
C PHE A 190 10.16 -8.06 -6.36
N ALA A 191 8.89 -8.35 -6.07
CA ALA A 191 8.46 -9.60 -5.43
C ALA A 191 9.02 -10.83 -6.14
N VAL A 192 8.92 -10.85 -7.46
CA VAL A 192 9.42 -11.94 -8.30
C VAL A 192 10.93 -12.06 -8.17
N ILE A 193 11.66 -10.94 -8.27
CA ILE A 193 13.13 -10.93 -8.13
C ILE A 193 13.54 -11.46 -6.76
N TYR A 194 12.96 -10.94 -5.67
CA TYR A 194 13.28 -11.38 -4.31
C TYR A 194 12.95 -12.86 -4.09
N THR A 195 11.81 -13.33 -4.62
CA THR A 195 11.39 -14.72 -4.49
C THR A 195 12.35 -15.64 -5.24
N LEU A 196 12.74 -15.29 -6.47
CA LEU A 196 13.72 -16.05 -7.25
C LEU A 196 15.10 -16.06 -6.58
N SER A 197 15.54 -14.94 -6.00
CA SER A 197 16.79 -14.91 -5.24
C SER A 197 16.71 -15.71 -3.94
N PHE A 198 15.56 -15.70 -3.24
CA PHE A 198 15.36 -16.43 -1.98
C PHE A 198 15.20 -17.93 -2.17
N LEU A 199 14.51 -18.37 -3.23
CA LEU A 199 14.35 -19.78 -3.59
C LEU A 199 15.52 -20.31 -4.41
N GLY A 200 16.30 -19.41 -5.02
CA GLY A 200 17.46 -19.76 -5.82
C GLY A 200 18.47 -20.56 -5.00
N ASP A 201 18.65 -21.82 -5.40
CA ASP A 201 19.65 -22.72 -4.87
C ASP A 201 20.92 -22.74 -5.71
N LYS A 202 21.94 -23.40 -5.16
CA LYS A 202 23.08 -24.00 -5.85
C LYS A 202 22.65 -24.86 -7.06
N VAL A 203 22.16 -24.26 -8.15
CA VAL A 203 21.97 -24.94 -9.47
C VAL A 203 23.33 -25.26 -10.13
N LYS A 204 24.43 -25.05 -9.41
CA LYS A 204 25.75 -25.58 -9.77
C LYS A 204 26.25 -26.39 -8.58
N GLN A 205 26.39 -27.70 -8.79
CA GLN A 205 26.97 -28.75 -7.91
C GLN A 205 25.95 -29.79 -7.39
N ALA A 206 25.28 -30.45 -8.33
CA ALA A 206 25.05 -31.90 -8.26
C ALA A 206 25.72 -32.52 -9.49
#